data_AF-A0A4U1F9K9-F1
#
_entry.id   AF-A0A4U1F9K9-F1
#
_cell.length_a   1.000
_cell.length_b   1.000
_cell.length_c   1.000
_cell.angle_alpha   90.00
_cell.angle_beta   90.00
_cell.angle_gamma   90.00
#
_symmetry.space_group_name_H-M   'P 1'
#
loop_
_entity.id
_entity.type
_entity.pdbx_description
1 polymer ?
#
loop_
_entity_poly.entity_id
_entity_poly.type
_entity_poly.pdbx_seq_one_letter_code
_entity_poly.pdbx_strand_id
1 'polypeptide(L)'
;EQPIFTTRAHVFQIDPNTKKNWVPASKQAVTVSYFYDVTRNSYRIISVDGAKVIINSTITPNMTFTKTSQKFGQWADSRANTVFGLGFSSEQQLTKVMWSFPQRRGCRVQCSSHSVGLPNQMTF
;
A
#
# COMPACT_ATOMS: atom_id res chain seq x y z
N GLU A 1 3.17 20.60 6.65
CA GLU A 1 2.63 20.05 5.39
C GLU A 1 1.18 19.64 5.61
N GLN A 2 0.24 19.99 4.74
CA GLN A 2 -1.14 19.50 4.81
C GLN A 2 -1.30 18.24 3.95
N PRO A 3 -2.08 17.24 4.39
CA PRO A 3 -2.30 16.03 3.61
C PRO A 3 -3.19 16.33 2.39
N ILE A 4 -2.82 15.80 1.23
CA ILE A 4 -3.59 15.92 -0.03
C ILE A 4 -4.78 14.95 -0.02
N PHE A 5 -4.58 13.80 0.61
CA PHE A 5 -5.61 12.77 0.75
C PHE A 5 -5.43 12.06 2.08
N THR A 6 -6.53 11.75 2.76
CA THR A 6 -6.53 11.03 4.02
C THR A 6 -7.64 9.99 4.03
N THR A 7 -7.34 8.81 4.54
CA THR A 7 -8.28 7.70 4.68
C THR A 7 -8.02 6.94 5.98
N ARG A 8 -8.90 6.00 6.34
CA ARG A 8 -8.71 5.08 7.46
C ARG A 8 -8.61 3.64 6.97
N ALA A 9 -7.59 2.93 7.44
CA ALA A 9 -7.35 1.54 7.07
C ALA A 9 -6.61 0.78 8.17
N HIS A 10 -6.73 -0.55 8.18
CA HIS A 10 -5.83 -1.42 8.95
C HIS A 10 -4.52 -1.56 8.18
N VAL A 11 -3.39 -1.36 8.86
CA VAL A 11 -2.07 -1.41 8.22
C VAL A 11 -1.44 -2.76 8.49
N PHE A 12 -0.88 -3.36 7.44
CA PHE A 12 -0.12 -4.59 7.47
C PHE A 12 1.24 -4.37 6.83
N GLN A 13 2.22 -5.18 7.23
CA GLN A 13 3.52 -5.27 6.59
C GLN A 13 3.83 -6.73 6.32
N ILE A 14 4.66 -7.02 5.33
CA ILE A 14 5.24 -8.36 5.23
C ILE A 14 6.28 -8.54 6.33
N ASP A 15 6.22 -9.67 7.02
CA ASP A 15 7.19 -10.08 8.02
C ASP A 15 8.61 -10.08 7.40
N PRO A 16 9.55 -9.30 7.97
CA PRO A 16 10.90 -9.17 7.42
C PRO A 16 11.69 -10.49 7.42
N ASN A 17 11.35 -11.43 8.31
CA ASN A 17 12.04 -12.72 8.41
C ASN A 17 11.54 -13.72 7.37
N THR A 18 10.22 -13.84 7.24
CA THR A 18 9.61 -14.87 6.37
C THR A 18 9.36 -14.36 4.95
N LYS A 19 9.28 -13.04 4.74
CA LYS A 19 8.96 -12.36 3.47
C LYS A 19 7.69 -12.84 2.76
N LYS A 20 6.82 -13.56 3.49
CA LYS A 20 5.63 -14.21 2.95
C LYS A 20 4.36 -13.93 3.76
N ASN A 21 4.51 -13.73 5.07
CA ASN A 21 3.36 -13.56 5.97
C ASN A 21 3.06 -12.08 6.20
N TRP A 22 1.77 -11.74 6.19
CA TRP A 22 1.29 -10.42 6.61
C TRP A 22 1.26 -10.34 8.13
N VAL A 23 1.90 -9.32 8.69
CA VAL A 23 1.84 -8.97 10.11
C VAL A 23 1.09 -7.65 10.30
N PRO A 24 0.16 -7.56 11.27
CA PRO A 24 -0.55 -6.31 11.53
C PRO A 24 0.42 -5.28 12.13
N ALA A 25 0.50 -4.11 11.50
CA ALA A 25 1.26 -2.97 12.00
C ALA A 25 0.41 -2.07 12.91
N SER A 26 -0.92 -2.16 12.82
CA SER A 26 -1.88 -1.46 13.69
C SER A 26 -2.93 -2.42 14.25
N LYS A 27 -3.37 -2.19 15.51
CA LYS A 27 -4.44 -2.99 16.15
C LYS A 27 -5.84 -2.63 15.66
N GLN A 28 -6.00 -1.41 15.16
CA GLN A 28 -7.27 -0.85 14.68
C GLN A 28 -7.05 -0.09 13.37
N ALA A 29 -8.14 0.37 12.76
CA ALA A 29 -8.07 1.26 11.62
C ALA A 29 -7.47 2.61 12.01
N VAL A 30 -6.33 2.93 11.41
CA VAL A 30 -5.53 4.13 11.64
C VAL A 30 -5.63 5.07 10.44
N THR A 31 -5.30 6.32 10.68
CA THR A 31 -5.28 7.35 9.63
C THR A 31 -4.06 7.13 8.73
N VAL A 32 -4.30 7.06 7.42
CA VAL A 32 -3.28 6.97 6.38
C VAL A 32 -3.40 8.19 5.49
N SER A 33 -2.34 8.98 5.40
CA SER A 33 -2.35 10.28 4.74
C SER A 33 -1.25 10.38 3.69
N TYR A 34 -1.61 10.99 2.56
CA TYR A 34 -0.73 11.26 1.43
C TYR A 34 -0.27 12.71 1.52
N PHE A 35 1.03 12.90 1.54
CA PHE A 35 1.68 14.21 1.58
C PHE A 35 2.46 14.41 0.28
N TYR A 36 2.58 15.66 -0.13
CA TYR A 36 3.51 16.06 -1.17
C TYR A 36 4.55 16.98 -0.56
N ASP A 37 5.78 16.48 -0.59
CA ASP A 37 6.96 17.21 -0.15
C ASP A 37 7.45 18.03 -1.36
N VAL A 38 7.18 19.34 -1.32
CA VAL A 38 7.57 20.29 -2.37
C VAL A 38 9.08 20.41 -2.46
N THR A 39 9.80 20.34 -1.34
CA THR A 39 11.27 20.46 -1.32
C THR A 39 11.96 19.29 -2.00
N ARG A 40 11.40 18.09 -1.87
CA ARG A 40 11.92 16.87 -2.51
C ARG A 40 11.20 16.54 -3.81
N ASN A 41 10.20 17.32 -4.19
CA ASN A 41 9.33 17.10 -5.34
C ASN A 41 8.79 15.65 -5.38
N SER A 42 8.29 15.16 -4.23
CA SER A 42 7.99 13.74 -4.02
C SER A 42 6.75 13.54 -3.16
N TYR A 43 6.03 12.43 -3.39
CA TYR A 43 4.89 12.06 -2.57
C TYR A 43 5.29 11.09 -1.47
N ARG A 44 4.62 11.19 -0.31
CA ARG A 44 4.86 10.31 0.84
C ARG A 44 3.54 9.81 1.41
N ILE A 45 3.51 8.55 1.81
CA ILE A 45 2.42 7.97 2.60
C ILE A 45 2.90 7.91 4.04
N ILE A 46 2.18 8.57 4.93
CA ILE A 46 2.47 8.59 6.36
C ILE A 46 1.28 8.04 7.12
N SER A 47 1.55 7.19 8.11
CA SER A 47 0.56 6.73 9.09
C SER A 47 1.23 6.54 10.44
N VAL A 48 0.50 6.95 11.48
CA VAL A 48 0.93 6.87 12.88
C VAL A 48 -0.12 6.10 13.69
N ASP A 49 0.34 5.24 14.59
CA ASP A 49 -0.48 4.59 15.60
C ASP A 49 -0.01 5.06 16.98
N GLY A 50 -0.80 5.95 17.61
CA GLY A 50 -0.36 6.72 18.77
C GLY A 50 0.85 7.58 18.44
N ALA A 51 1.96 7.37 19.15
CA ALA A 51 3.24 8.06 18.91
C ALA A 51 4.17 7.31 17.92
N LYS A 52 3.80 6.10 17.47
CA LYS A 52 4.65 5.27 16.61
C LYS A 52 4.34 5.51 15.14
N VAL A 53 5.37 5.83 14.36
CA VAL A 53 5.27 5.86 12.90
C VAL A 53 5.26 4.43 12.38
N ILE A 54 4.18 4.04 11.69
CA ILE A 54 3.97 2.69 11.17
C ILE A 54 4.02 2.63 9.64
N ILE A 55 3.80 3.76 8.96
CA ILE A 55 4.11 3.95 7.54
C ILE A 55 4.88 5.25 7.39
N ASN A 56 6.02 5.19 6.71
CA ASN A 56 6.76 6.35 6.22
C ASN A 56 7.36 6.00 4.86
N SER A 57 6.50 5.89 3.86
CA SER A 57 6.87 5.43 2.53
C SER A 57 6.99 6.59 1.57
N THR A 58 8.12 6.72 0.88
CA THR A 58 8.28 7.71 -0.19
C THR A 58 7.92 7.05 -1.51
N ILE A 59 6.88 7.55 -2.17
CA ILE A 59 6.38 6.99 -3.42
C ILE A 59 7.36 7.35 -4.53
N THR A 60 7.97 6.33 -5.14
CA THR A 60 8.81 6.49 -6.32
C THR A 60 8.02 6.22 -7.60
N PRO A 61 8.45 6.74 -8.77
CA PRO A 61 7.70 6.59 -10.02
C PRO A 61 7.45 5.15 -10.49
N ASN A 62 8.27 4.21 -10.03
CA ASN A 62 8.18 2.77 -10.32
C ASN A 62 7.39 1.98 -9.26
N MET A 63 6.89 2.64 -8.20
CA MET A 63 5.99 1.99 -7.25
C MET A 63 4.58 1.91 -7.82
N THR A 64 3.96 0.76 -7.61
CA THR A 64 2.58 0.48 -8.02
C THR A 64 1.79 0.02 -6.81
N PHE A 65 0.57 0.53 -6.67
CA PHE A 65 -0.38 0.02 -5.70
C PHE A 65 -1.23 -1.08 -6.35
N THR A 66 -1.08 -2.31 -5.87
CA THR A 66 -1.76 -3.49 -6.41
C THR A 66 -2.92 -3.88 -5.51
N LYS A 67 -4.12 -3.95 -6.08
CA LYS A 67 -5.29 -4.54 -5.43
C LYS A 67 -5.17 -6.07 -5.44
N THR A 68 -5.20 -6.70 -4.28
CA THR A 68 -5.13 -8.18 -4.17
C THR A 68 -6.42 -8.80 -3.65
N SER A 69 -7.34 -8.01 -3.09
CA SER A 69 -8.71 -8.43 -2.79
C SER A 69 -9.69 -7.27 -2.90
N GLN A 70 -10.99 -7.53 -2.67
CA GLN A 70 -12.03 -6.50 -2.76
C GLN A 70 -11.78 -5.28 -1.85
N LYS A 71 -11.15 -5.50 -0.69
CA LYS A 71 -10.92 -4.48 0.34
C LYS A 71 -9.47 -4.37 0.78
N PHE A 72 -8.54 -4.98 0.03
CA PHE A 72 -7.13 -4.99 0.36
C PHE A 72 -6.27 -4.64 -0.86
N GLY A 73 -5.28 -3.79 -0.62
CA GLY A 73 -4.24 -3.50 -1.60
C GLY A 73 -2.89 -3.28 -0.93
N GLN A 74 -1.84 -3.34 -1.74
CA GLN A 74 -0.46 -3.34 -1.26
C GLN A 74 0.47 -2.59 -2.21
N TRP A 75 1.62 -2.16 -1.70
CA TRP A 75 2.74 -1.68 -2.52
C TRP A 75 4.07 -2.10 -1.87
N ALA A 76 5.07 -2.34 -2.72
CA ALA A 76 6.42 -2.59 -2.27
C ALA A 76 7.20 -1.27 -2.15
N ASP A 77 7.87 -1.08 -1.02
CA ASP A 77 8.80 0.03 -0.81
C ASP A 77 10.22 -0.51 -0.72
N SER A 78 10.98 -0.39 -1.82
CA SER A 78 12.38 -0.84 -1.87
C SER A 78 13.30 -0.07 -0.94
N ARG A 79 12.97 1.19 -0.59
CA ARG A 79 13.79 2.00 0.34
C ARG A 79 13.60 1.53 1.78
N ALA A 80 12.36 1.22 2.15
CA ALA A 80 12.03 0.66 3.45
C ALA A 80 12.27 -0.87 3.52
N ASN A 81 12.64 -1.50 2.40
CA ASN A 81 12.84 -2.94 2.25
C ASN A 81 11.66 -3.76 2.81
N THR A 82 10.44 -3.29 2.54
CA THR A 82 9.21 -3.91 3.05
C THR A 82 8.07 -3.74 2.06
N VAL A 83 7.01 -4.51 2.25
CA VAL A 83 5.76 -4.40 1.50
C VAL A 83 4.69 -3.97 2.49
N PHE A 84 4.03 -2.85 2.20
CA PHE A 84 2.92 -2.37 2.99
C PHE A 84 1.59 -2.84 2.40
N GLY A 85 0.65 -3.18 3.27
CA GLY A 85 -0.70 -3.58 2.93
C GLY A 85 -1.72 -2.74 3.68
N LEU A 86 -2.83 -2.40 3.03
CA LEU A 86 -3.94 -1.65 3.60
C LEU A 86 -5.23 -2.43 3.45
N GLY A 87 -5.88 -2.71 4.58
CA GLY A 87 -7.22 -3.28 4.66
C GLY A 87 -8.27 -2.21 4.95
N PHE A 88 -9.22 -2.02 4.04
CA PHE A 88 -10.26 -1.00 4.11
C PHE A 88 -11.59 -1.55 4.61
N SER A 89 -12.48 -0.68 5.11
CA SER A 89 -13.82 -1.10 5.50
C SER A 89 -14.73 -1.36 4.29
N SER A 90 -14.46 -0.69 3.16
CA SER A 90 -15.21 -0.85 1.92
C SER A 90 -14.34 -0.82 0.67
N GLU A 91 -14.87 -1.40 -0.41
CA GLU A 91 -14.22 -1.35 -1.74
C GLU A 91 -14.11 0.09 -2.27
N GLN A 92 -15.09 0.95 -2.00
CA GLN A 92 -15.03 2.34 -2.47
C GLN A 92 -13.84 3.09 -1.86
N GLN A 93 -13.49 2.80 -0.60
CA GLN A 93 -12.30 3.38 0.02
C GLN A 93 -11.03 2.92 -0.68
N LEU A 94 -10.90 1.62 -0.95
CA LEU A 94 -9.77 1.07 -1.70
C LEU A 94 -9.63 1.72 -3.08
N THR A 95 -10.73 1.82 -3.83
CA THR A 95 -10.73 2.44 -5.17
C THR A 95 -10.32 3.91 -5.12
N LYS A 96 -10.75 4.67 -4.10
CA LYS A 96 -10.30 6.05 -3.88
C LYS A 96 -8.79 6.12 -3.64
N VAL A 97 -8.26 5.24 -2.78
CA VAL A 97 -6.81 5.16 -2.51
C VAL A 97 -6.02 4.86 -3.77
N MET A 98 -6.47 3.88 -4.56
CA MET A 98 -5.83 3.51 -5.83
C MET A 98 -5.78 4.70 -6.80
N TRP A 99 -6.86 5.47 -6.89
CA TRP A 99 -6.93 6.65 -7.76
C TRP A 99 -6.04 7.80 -7.27
N SER A 100 -5.97 7.99 -5.95
CA SER A 100 -5.12 9.00 -5.31
C SER A 100 -3.64 8.61 -5.26
N PHE A 101 -3.30 7.36 -5.58
CA PHE A 101 -1.91 6.90 -5.61
C PHE A 101 -1.17 7.61 -6.77
N PRO A 102 -0.11 8.39 -6.50
CA PRO A 102 0.68 9.06 -7.51
C PRO A 102 1.62 8.08 -8.23
N GLN A 103 1.03 7.14 -8.97
CA GLN A 103 1.74 6.33 -9.95
C GLN A 103 1.83 7.08 -11.29
N ARG A 104 2.85 6.78 -12.12
CA ARG A 104 2.82 7.25 -13.51
C ARG A 104 1.52 6.75 -14.15
N ARG A 105 0.68 7.66 -14.62
CA ARG A 105 -0.54 7.37 -15.40
C ARG A 105 -0.19 6.84 -16.82
N GLY A 106 0.75 5.90 -16.90
CA GLY A 106 1.20 5.24 -18.14
C GLY A 106 0.67 3.81 -18.31
N CYS A 107 -0.07 3.26 -17.34
CA CYS A 107 -0.79 2.01 -17.52
C CYS A 107 -2.20 2.16 -16.97
N ARG A 108 -3.12 2.61 -17.83
CA ARG A 108 -4.55 2.28 -17.70
C ARG A 108 -4.66 0.80 -18.05
N VAL A 109 -5.53 0.10 -17.31
CA VAL A 109 -5.91 -1.31 -17.45
C VAL A 109 -5.01 -2.29 -16.71
N GLN A 110 -5.40 -2.59 -15.47
CA GLN A 110 -5.62 -4.00 -15.14
C GLN A 110 -6.82 -4.14 -14.19
N CYS A 111 -8.00 -3.76 -14.70
CA CYS A 111 -9.19 -4.54 -14.42
C CYS A 111 -9.18 -5.70 -15.44
N SER A 112 -8.45 -6.75 -15.13
CA SER A 112 -8.63 -8.04 -15.78
C SER A 112 -8.13 -9.10 -14.82
N SER A 113 -9.10 -9.86 -14.30
CA SER A 113 -8.93 -11.23 -13.84
C SER A 113 -7.85 -11.91 -14.68
N HIS A 114 -6.79 -12.43 -14.05
CA HIS A 114 -6.09 -13.66 -14.41
C HIS A 114 -4.98 -13.88 -13.38
N SER A 115 -5.18 -14.96 -12.62
CA SER A 115 -4.24 -15.78 -11.88
C SER A 115 -2.76 -15.46 -12.12
N VAL A 116 -2.08 -14.91 -11.11
CA VAL A 116 -0.61 -14.92 -11.09
C VAL A 116 -0.19 -16.08 -10.20
N GLY A 117 0.49 -17.03 -10.83
CA GLY A 117 0.79 -18.34 -10.29
C GLY A 117 1.57 -18.31 -8.98
N LEU A 118 1.11 -19.16 -8.05
CA LEU A 118 1.96 -19.72 -7.01
C LEU A 118 3.02 -20.61 -7.69
N PRO A 119 4.29 -20.57 -7.26
CA PRO A 119 5.22 -21.61 -7.63
C PRO A 119 4.89 -22.82 -6.74
N ASN A 120 4.46 -23.91 -7.35
CA ASN A 120 4.93 -25.23 -6.94
C ASN A 120 4.59 -26.25 -8.01
N GLN A 121 5.66 -26.83 -8.54
CA GLN A 121 5.62 -28.18 -9.09
C GLN A 121 5.11 -29.13 -8.00
N MET A 122 4.19 -30.02 -8.36
CA MET A 122 4.38 -31.45 -8.19
C MET A 122 3.27 -32.18 -8.95
N THR A 123 3.70 -32.88 -9.98
CA THR A 123 3.04 -33.99 -10.64
C THR A 123 2.74 -35.09 -9.63
N PHE A 124 1.50 -35.57 -9.58
CA PHE A 124 1.11 -36.98 -9.60
C PHE A 124 -0.35 -37.07 -10.05
#